data_AF-A0A447JP57-F1
#
_entry.id   AF-A0A447JP57-F1
#
_cell.length_a   1.000
_cell.length_b   1.000
_cell.length_c   1.000
_cell.angle_alpha   90.00
_cell.angle_beta   90.00
_cell.angle_gamma   90.00
#
_symmetry.space_group_name_H-M   'P 1'
#
loop_
_entity.id
_entity.type
_entity.pdbx_description
1 polymer ?
#
loop_
_entity_poly.entity_id
_entity_poly.type
_entity_poly.pdbx_seq_one_letter_code
_entity_poly.pdbx_strand_id
1 'polypeptide(L)' 'MNKPQISIECYHKLNRSSAVAQYFHLDMYKQELNGTHQLYIPHILSYIHEDIAAVLKELKEKGFCDDWLQQEYKKSAKE' A
#
# COMPACT_ATOMS: atom_id res chain seq x y z
N MET A 1 1.45 -28.98 -3.22
CA MET A 1 0.60 -27.77 -3.31
C MET A 1 1.48 -26.58 -3.61
N ASN A 2 1.14 -25.77 -4.61
CA ASN A 2 1.82 -24.49 -4.84
C ASN A 2 1.49 -23.55 -3.68
N LYS A 3 2.51 -22.88 -3.13
CA LYS A 3 2.29 -21.88 -2.08
C LYS A 3 1.42 -20.75 -2.66
N PRO A 4 0.43 -20.22 -1.93
CA PRO A 4 -0.28 -19.02 -2.36
C PRO A 4 0.73 -17.90 -2.61
N GLN A 5 0.67 -17.25 -3.78
CA GLN A 5 1.55 -16.14 -4.15
C GLN A 5 0.70 -14.97 -4.65
N ILE A 6 1.15 -13.74 -4.37
CA ILE A 6 0.65 -12.54 -5.06
C ILE A 6 1.07 -12.56 -6.53
N SER A 7 0.37 -11.81 -7.37
CA SER A 7 0.72 -11.65 -8.76
C SER A 7 2.06 -10.93 -8.90
N ILE A 8 2.76 -11.19 -10.01
CA ILE A 8 3.98 -10.44 -10.35
C ILE A 8 3.71 -8.93 -10.48
N GLU A 9 2.49 -8.56 -10.92
CA GLU A 9 2.07 -7.17 -11.00
C GLU A 9 2.02 -6.53 -9.61
N CYS A 10 1.33 -7.12 -8.64
CA CYS A 10 1.25 -6.59 -7.28
C CYS A 10 2.59 -6.63 -6.55
N TYR A 11 3.45 -7.61 -6.84
CA TYR A 11 4.83 -7.61 -6.37
C TYR A 11 5.59 -6.38 -6.88
N HIS A 12 5.48 -6.04 -8.16
CA HIS A 12 6.09 -4.83 -8.72
C HIS A 12 5.47 -3.54 -8.15
N LYS A 13 4.14 -3.50 -7.98
CA LYS A 13 3.44 -2.37 -7.35
C LYS A 13 3.95 -2.11 -5.94
N LEU A 14 4.07 -3.15 -5.10
CA LEU A 14 4.64 -3.03 -3.75
C LEU A 14 6.06 -2.48 -3.76
N ASN A 15 6.94 -3.05 -4.57
CA ASN A 15 8.33 -2.59 -4.67
C ASN A 15 8.40 -1.13 -5.13
N ARG A 16 7.56 -0.75 -6.10
CA ARG A 16 7.47 0.62 -6.59
C ARG A 16 6.96 1.58 -5.53
N SER A 17 5.87 1.26 -4.83
CA SER A 17 5.36 2.09 -3.73
C SER A 17 6.41 2.28 -2.65
N SER A 18 7.12 1.21 -2.28
CA SER A 18 8.20 1.27 -1.29
C SER A 18 9.33 2.20 -1.74
N ALA A 19 9.82 2.05 -2.97
CA ALA A 19 10.87 2.90 -3.51
C ALA A 19 10.42 4.37 -3.61
N VAL A 20 9.24 4.64 -4.16
CA VAL A 20 8.70 6.00 -4.33
C VAL A 20 8.51 6.66 -2.96
N ALA A 21 7.95 5.95 -1.98
CA ALA A 21 7.79 6.48 -0.63
C ALA A 21 9.14 6.83 0.02
N GLN A 22 10.16 5.99 -0.16
CA GLN A 22 11.51 6.26 0.35
C GLN A 22 12.13 7.51 -0.29
N TYR A 23 12.08 7.61 -1.62
CA TYR A 23 12.60 8.79 -2.32
C TYR A 23 11.84 10.06 -1.95
N PHE A 24 10.52 9.96 -1.87
CA PHE A 24 9.65 11.07 -1.48
C PHE A 24 9.92 11.54 -0.05
N HIS A 25 10.12 10.61 0.89
CA HIS A 25 10.52 10.95 2.25
C HIS A 25 11.87 11.69 2.29
N LEU A 26 12.87 11.20 1.56
CA LEU A 26 14.18 11.85 1.50
C LEU A 26 14.13 13.23 0.84
N ASP A 27 13.27 13.39 -0.17
CA ASP A 27 13.01 14.67 -0.83
C ASP A 27 12.44 15.69 0.16
N MET A 28 11.36 15.32 0.85
CA MET A 28 10.74 16.16 1.88
C MET A 28 11.65 16.47 3.06
N TYR A 29 12.58 15.57 3.40
CA TYR A 29 13.53 15.79 4.49
C TYR A 29 14.64 16.78 4.12
N LYS A 30 15.06 16.80 2.84
CA LYS A 30 16.20 17.59 2.38
C LYS A 30 15.81 18.97 1.86
N GLN A 31 14.59 19.14 1.37
CA GLN A 31 14.14 20.38 0.75
C GLN A 31 13.26 21.18 1.71
N GLU A 32 13.41 22.51 1.68
CA GLU A 32 12.44 23.39 2.31
C GLU A 32 11.10 23.28 1.57
N LEU A 33 10.03 23.11 2.33
CA LEU A 33 8.68 23.06 1.79
C LEU A 33 8.35 24.40 1.12
N ASN A 34 8.18 24.37 -0.19
CA ASN A 34 7.83 25.51 -1.02
C ASN A 34 6.54 25.24 -1.81
N GLY A 35 6.08 26.23 -2.58
CA GLY A 35 4.84 26.12 -3.36
C GLY A 35 4.83 24.96 -4.37
N THR A 36 5.99 24.53 -4.87
CA THR A 36 6.09 23.42 -5.84
C THR A 36 5.63 22.09 -5.23
N HIS A 37 5.86 21.87 -3.93
CA HIS A 37 5.43 20.67 -3.23
C HIS A 37 3.91 20.49 -3.27
N GLN A 38 3.14 21.57 -3.22
CA GLN A 38 1.67 21.51 -3.31
C GLN A 38 1.19 20.94 -4.65
N LEU A 39 2.01 21.05 -5.71
CA LEU A 39 1.67 20.56 -7.04
C LEU A 39 1.88 19.05 -7.16
N TYR A 40 2.96 18.50 -6.62
CA TYR A 40 3.31 17.09 -6.86
C TYR A 40 3.01 16.15 -5.69
N ILE A 41 2.98 16.63 -4.44
CA ILE A 41 2.71 15.79 -3.27
C ILE A 41 1.40 15.01 -3.41
N PRO A 42 0.26 15.65 -3.77
CA PRO A 42 -1.00 14.92 -3.90
C PRO A 42 -0.91 13.81 -4.95
N HIS A 43 -0.21 14.04 -6.07
CA HIS A 43 -0.05 13.04 -7.12
C HIS A 43 0.82 11.86 -6.68
N ILE A 44 1.93 12.12 -5.98
CA ILE A 44 2.79 11.05 -5.45
C ILE A 44 2.04 10.21 -4.42
N LEU A 45 1.31 10.85 -3.52
CA LEU A 45 0.52 10.14 -2.50
C LEU A 45 -0.61 9.32 -3.13
N SER A 46 -1.32 9.85 -4.13
CA SER A 46 -2.32 9.10 -4.89
C SER A 46 -1.70 7.88 -5.59
N TYR A 47 -0.52 8.04 -6.19
CA TYR A 47 0.17 6.94 -6.88
C TYR A 47 0.57 5.81 -5.93
N ILE A 48 1.12 6.15 -4.75
CA ILE A 48 1.43 5.18 -3.70
C ILE A 48 0.14 4.50 -3.23
N HIS A 49 -0.91 5.27 -3.00
CA HIS A 49 -2.20 4.75 -2.54
C HIS A 49 -2.83 3.78 -3.54
N GLU A 50 -2.86 4.10 -4.84
CA GLU A 50 -3.42 3.25 -5.89
C GLU A 50 -2.71 1.89 -5.97
N ASP A 51 -1.38 1.88 -5.86
CA ASP A 51 -0.60 0.63 -5.86
C ASP A 51 -0.86 -0.21 -4.60
N ILE A 52 -0.89 0.41 -3.42
CA ILE A 52 -1.23 -0.29 -2.18
C ILE A 52 -2.66 -0.82 -2.23
N ALA A 53 -3.62 -0.04 -2.73
CA ALA A 53 -5.02 -0.44 -2.84
C ALA A 53 -5.20 -1.64 -3.78
N ALA A 54 -4.50 -1.66 -4.92
CA ALA A 54 -4.50 -2.81 -5.83
C ALA A 54 -3.96 -4.08 -5.16
N VAL A 55 -2.87 -3.95 -4.39
CA VAL A 55 -2.29 -5.09 -3.65
C VAL A 55 -3.24 -5.58 -2.56
N LEU A 56 -3.80 -4.68 -1.75
CA LEU A 56 -4.76 -5.03 -0.71
C LEU A 56 -6.00 -5.74 -1.28
N LYS A 57 -6.49 -5.26 -2.44
CA LYS A 57 -7.57 -5.92 -3.17
C LYS A 57 -7.20 -7.34 -3.56
N GLU A 58 -6.02 -7.56 -4.14
CA GLU A 58 -5.58 -8.91 -4.52
C GLU A 58 -5.42 -9.81 -3.28
N LEU A 59 -4.84 -9.30 -2.19
CA LEU A 59 -4.68 -10.06 -0.95
C LEU A 59 -6.03 -10.54 -0.40
N LYS A 60 -7.04 -9.66 -0.43
CA LYS A 60 -8.41 -10.00 -0.03
C LYS A 60 -9.04 -11.03 -0.97
N GLU A 61 -8.93 -10.86 -2.29
CA GLU A 61 -9.51 -11.78 -3.28
C GLU A 61 -8.89 -13.17 -3.23
N LYS A 62 -7.61 -13.28 -2.86
CA LYS A 62 -6.89 -14.55 -2.69
C LYS A 62 -7.00 -15.13 -1.29
N GLY A 63 -7.72 -14.48 -0.37
CA GLY A 63 -7.93 -14.95 0.98
C GLY A 63 -6.67 -14.98 1.85
N PHE A 64 -5.63 -14.19 1.53
CA PHE A 64 -4.38 -14.17 2.29
C PHE A 64 -4.58 -13.73 3.75
N CYS A 65 -5.61 -12.92 4.01
CA CYS A 65 -5.88 -12.34 5.33
C CYS A 65 -7.19 -12.88 5.95
N ASP A 66 -7.85 -13.86 5.34
CA ASP A 66 -9.20 -14.29 5.75
C ASP A 66 -9.22 -14.77 7.21
N ASP A 67 -8.23 -15.59 7.59
CA ASP A 67 -8.11 -16.11 8.95
C ASP A 67 -7.96 -15.00 10.00
N TRP A 68 -7.27 -13.91 9.67
CA TRP A 68 -7.09 -12.76 10.56
C TRP A 68 -8.32 -11.85 10.57
N LEU A 69 -8.93 -11.58 9.41
CA LEU A 69 -10.15 -10.76 9.30
C LEU A 69 -11.33 -11.40 10.04
N GLN A 70 -11.45 -12.73 10.00
CA GLN A 70 -12.47 -13.45 10.74
C GLN A 70 -12.28 -13.41 12.26
N GLN A 71 -11.04 -13.23 12.75
CA GLN A 71 -10.79 -13.06 14.19
C GLN A 71 -11.30 -11.71 14.68
N GLU A 72 -11.08 -10.64 13.91
CA GLU A 72 -11.57 -9.29 14.23
C GLU A 72 -13.10 -9.26 14.28
N TYR A 73 -13.78 -9.86 13.29
CA TYR A 73 -15.24 -9.91 13.27
C TYR A 73 -15.82 -10.63 14.50
N LYS A 74 -15.18 -11.70 14.96
CA LYS A 74 -15.58 -12.44 16.17
C LYS A 74 -15.32 -11.70 17.48
N LYS A 75 -14.37 -10.74 17.50
CA LYS A 75 -14.15 -9.86 18.65
C LYS A 75 -15.19 -8.75 18.70
N SER A 76 -15.44 -8.06 17.58
CA SER A 76 -16.43 -6.98 17.53
C SER A 76 -17.88 -7.46 17.71
N ALA A 77 -18.19 -8.72 17.44
CA ALA A 77 -19.51 -9.31 17.70
C ALA A 77 -19.74 -9.76 19.16
N LYS A 78 -18.72 -9.66 20.02
CA LYS A 78 -18.78 -10.02 21.45
C LYS A 78 -18.76 -8.79 22.37
N GLU A 79 -18.55 -7.60 21.82
CA GLU A 79 -18.70 -6.29 22.47
C GLU A 79 -20.09 -5.70 22.17
#